data_AF-A0A164MTA3-F1
#
_entry.id   AF-A0A164MTA3-F1
#
_cell.length_a   1.000
_cell.length_b   1.000
_cell.length_c   1.000
_cell.angle_alpha   90.00
_cell.angle_beta   90.00
_cell.angle_gamma   90.00
#
_symmetry.space_group_name_H-M   'P 1'
#
loop_
_entity.id
_entity.type
_entity.pdbx_description
1 polymer ?
#
loop_
_entity_poly.entity_id
_entity_poly.type
_entity_poly.pdbx_seq_one_letter_code
_entity_poly.pdbx_strand_id
1 'polypeptide(L)' 'MYLIEIERIYAGVCLLFLPPYSPDLNPIEHAFACVKSWLRRHYERCQQSEDPELILYEACTEVTAAKACGWFRNCGYRV' A
#
# COMPACT_ATOMS: atom_id res chain seq x y z
N MET A 1 -1.43 -18.30 -15.90
CA MET A 1 -1.18 -17.02 -16.60
C MET A 1 -2.52 -16.55 -17.13
N TYR A 2 -3.34 -15.95 -16.26
CA TYR A 2 -4.65 -15.44 -16.61
C TYR A 2 -4.50 -13.98 -17.03
N LEU A 3 -5.02 -13.69 -18.21
CA LEU A 3 -4.91 -12.43 -18.93
C LEU A 3 -5.49 -11.29 -18.09
N ILE A 4 -4.71 -10.22 -17.94
CA ILE A 4 -5.14 -8.94 -17.39
C ILE A 4 -6.02 -8.32 -18.48
N GLU A 5 -7.32 -8.55 -18.42
CA GLU A 5 -8.27 -8.07 -19.42
C GLU A 5 -8.53 -6.56 -19.28
N ILE A 6 -8.25 -5.85 -20.38
CA ILE A 6 -8.69 -4.50 -20.76
C ILE A 6 -8.05 -3.34 -19.99
N GLU A 7 -6.90 -2.88 -20.48
CA GLU A 7 -6.43 -1.51 -20.27
C GLU A 7 -7.44 -0.54 -20.87
N ARG A 8 -8.20 0.18 -20.03
CA ARG A 8 -8.93 1.37 -20.46
C ARG A 8 -8.08 2.59 -20.14
N ILE A 9 -7.81 3.40 -21.15
CA ILE A 9 -7.19 4.72 -20.97
C ILE A 9 -8.31 5.73 -20.73
N TYR A 10 -8.33 6.33 -19.53
CA TYR A 10 -9.22 7.44 -19.20
C TYR A 10 -8.40 8.61 -18.68
N ALA A 11 -8.54 9.79 -19.30
CA ALA A 11 -7.77 10.99 -18.97
C ALA A 11 -6.23 10.78 -18.90
N GLY A 12 -5.68 9.83 -19.68
CA GLY A 12 -4.25 9.50 -19.69
C GLY A 12 -3.80 8.47 -18.63
N VAL A 13 -4.74 7.88 -17.88
CA VAL A 13 -4.46 6.84 -16.87
C VAL A 13 -4.85 5.47 -17.39
N CYS A 14 -3.95 4.49 -17.24
CA CYS A 14 -4.23 3.09 -17.51
C CYS A 14 -4.88 2.44 -16.28
N LEU A 15 -6.12 1.98 -16.45
CA LEU A 15 -6.82 1.21 -15.43
C LEU A 15 -6.39 -0.26 -15.49
N LEU A 16 -5.82 -0.76 -14.39
CA LEU A 16 -5.49 -2.18 -14.19
C LEU A 16 -6.55 -2.82 -13.29
N PHE A 17 -7.30 -3.78 -13.84
CA PHE A 17 -8.33 -4.49 -13.09
C PHE A 17 -7.72 -5.67 -12.32
N LEU A 18 -8.05 -5.74 -11.03
CA LEU A 18 -7.73 -6.89 -10.20
C LEU A 18 -8.92 -7.87 -10.18
N PRO A 19 -8.68 -9.19 -10.21
CA PRO A 19 -9.75 -10.16 -9.97
C PRO A 19 -10.37 -9.94 -8.58
N PRO A 20 -11.67 -10.22 -8.40
CA PRO A 20 -12.32 -10.14 -7.10
C PRO A 20 -11.56 -10.94 -6.02
N TYR A 21 -11.55 -10.43 -4.80
CA TYR A 21 -10.91 -11.07 -3.64
C TYR A 21 -9.44 -11.46 -3.85
N SER A 22 -8.69 -10.66 -4.63
CA SER A 22 -7.25 -10.87 -4.87
C SER A 22 -6.38 -9.83 -4.16
N PRO A 23 -6.39 -9.75 -2.82
CA PRO A 23 -5.58 -8.79 -2.08
C PRO A 23 -4.07 -9.04 -2.29
N ASP A 24 -3.66 -10.28 -2.57
CA ASP A 24 -2.28 -10.64 -2.87
C ASP A 24 -1.73 -9.96 -4.13
N LEU A 25 -2.63 -9.51 -5.03
CA LEU A 25 -2.28 -8.77 -6.23
C LEU A 25 -2.35 -7.25 -6.04
N ASN A 26 -2.64 -6.76 -4.83
CA ASN A 26 -2.78 -5.33 -4.54
C ASN A 26 -1.64 -4.81 -3.62
N PRO A 27 -0.65 -4.07 -4.16
CA PRO A 27 0.52 -3.63 -3.39
C PRO A 27 0.18 -2.73 -2.19
N ILE A 28 -0.98 -2.06 -2.18
CA ILE A 28 -1.39 -1.20 -1.07
C ILE A 28 -1.63 -1.99 0.23
N GLU A 29 -1.94 -3.29 0.14
CA GLU A 29 -2.12 -4.14 1.32
C GLU A 29 -0.83 -4.25 2.13
N HIS A 30 0.31 -4.36 1.45
CA HIS A 30 1.63 -4.34 2.10
C HIS A 30 1.94 -2.98 2.74
N ALA A 31 1.59 -1.88 2.08
CA ALA A 31 1.76 -0.54 2.63
C ALA A 31 0.92 -0.34 3.90
N PHE A 32 -0.35 -0.74 3.88
CA PHE A 32 -1.21 -0.70 5.06
C PHE A 32 -0.71 -1.62 6.17
N ALA A 33 -0.22 -2.82 5.86
CA ALA A 33 0.39 -3.69 6.86
C ALA A 33 1.62 -3.03 7.52
N CYS A 34 2.47 -2.36 6.73
CA CYS A 34 3.65 -1.63 7.22
C CYS A 34 3.25 -0.49 8.18
N VAL A 35 2.32 0.37 7.75
CA VAL A 35 1.81 1.49 8.57
C VAL A 35 1.17 0.98 9.86
N LYS A 36 0.27 -0.01 9.77
CA LYS A 36 -0.37 -0.63 10.94
C LYS A 36 0.65 -1.26 11.90
N SER A 37 1.69 -1.91 11.38
CA SER A 37 2.76 -2.48 12.21
C SER A 37 3.50 -1.40 12.99
N TRP A 38 3.82 -0.29 12.35
CA TRP A 38 4.45 0.84 13.04
C TRP A 38 3.53 1.44 14.11
N LEU A 39 2.24 1.66 13.80
CA LEU A 39 1.27 2.20 14.77
C LEU A 39 1.13 1.29 15.99
N ARG A 40 1.07 -0.03 15.78
CA ARG A 40 1.03 -1.02 16.87
C ARG A 40 2.27 -0.98 17.74
N ARG A 41 3.45 -0.78 17.14
CA ARG A 41 4.72 -0.64 17.89
C ARG A 41 4.76 0.64 18.73
N HIS A 42 4.04 1.68 18.32
CA HIS A 42 3.98 2.97 19.00
C HIS A 42 2.62 3.23 19.66
N TYR A 43 1.89 2.17 20.03
CA TYR A 43 0.50 2.25 20.46
C TYR A 43 0.28 3.23 21.62
N GLU A 44 1.13 3.20 22.65
CA GLU A 44 1.03 4.10 23.80
C GLU A 44 1.14 5.57 23.38
N ARG A 45 2.10 5.89 22.51
CA ARG A 45 2.27 7.25 21.96
C ARG A 45 1.07 7.67 21.12
N CYS A 46 0.50 6.75 20.34
CA CYS A 46 -0.70 7.01 19.54
C CYS A 46 -1.89 7.37 20.44
N GLN A 47 -2.09 6.63 21.53
CA GLN A 47 -3.21 6.82 22.46
C GLN A 47 -3.13 8.13 23.25
N GLN A 48 -1.93 8.64 23.48
CA GLN A 48 -1.69 9.84 24.29
C GLN A 48 -1.51 11.10 23.45
N SER A 49 -1.53 10.99 22.12
CA SER A 49 -1.27 12.13 21.25
C SER A 49 -2.44 13.10 21.23
N GLU A 50 -2.13 14.39 21.35
CA GLU A 50 -3.06 15.48 21.05
C GLU A 50 -3.23 15.69 19.53
N ASP A 51 -2.28 15.18 18.73
CA ASP A 51 -2.28 15.23 17.27
C ASP A 51 -2.06 13.82 16.67
N PRO A 52 -3.13 13.03 16.49
CA PRO A 52 -3.04 11.70 15.90
C PRO A 52 -2.73 11.72 14.39
N GLU A 53 -2.98 12.84 13.71
CA GLU A 53 -2.74 13.01 12.27
C GLU A 53 -1.24 13.09 11.99
N LEU A 54 -0.49 13.83 12.81
CA LEU A 54 0.97 13.88 12.74
C LEU A 54 1.60 12.50 12.94
N ILE A 55 1.09 11.70 13.88
CA ILE A 55 1.55 10.32 14.09
C ILE A 55 1.27 9.45 12.87
N LEU A 56 0.12 9.63 12.21
CA LEU A 56 -0.19 8.92 10.98
C LEU A 56 0.75 9.32 9.84
N TYR A 57 1.08 10.62 9.70
CA TYR A 57 2.06 11.09 8.73
C TYR A 57 3.43 10.47 8.98
N GLU A 58 3.89 10.44 10.23
CA GLU A 58 5.13 9.75 10.61
C GLU A 58 5.07 8.25 10.26
N ALA A 59 3.98 7.56 10.57
CA ALA A 59 3.81 6.15 10.23
C ALA A 59 3.90 5.90 8.72
N CYS A 60 3.38 6.81 7.90
CA CYS A 60 3.46 6.74 6.45
C CYS A 60 4.90 6.87 5.93
N THR A 61 5.80 7.55 6.65
CA THR A 61 7.23 7.65 6.25
C THR A 61 7.96 6.30 6.25
N GLU A 62 7.42 5.28 6.94
CA GLU A 62 7.93 3.92 6.89
C GLU A 62 7.77 3.26 5.52
N VAL A 63 6.86 3.76 4.69
CA VAL A 63 6.67 3.29 3.31
C VAL A 63 7.75 3.92 2.44
N THR A 64 8.92 3.28 2.40
CA THR A 64 10.04 3.72 1.56
C THR A 64 9.88 3.27 0.11
N ALA A 65 10.53 3.98 -0.82
CA ALA A 65 10.54 3.59 -2.24
C ALA A 65 11.09 2.17 -2.45
N ALA A 66 12.11 1.76 -1.68
CA ALA A 66 12.67 0.42 -1.75
C ALA A 66 11.66 -0.66 -1.31
N LYS A 67 10.93 -0.43 -0.21
CA LYS A 67 9.86 -1.32 0.24
C LYS A 67 8.74 -1.40 -0.81
N ALA A 68 8.29 -0.25 -1.31
CA ALA A 68 7.26 -0.17 -2.34
C ALA A 68 7.65 -0.98 -3.59
N CYS A 69 8.86 -0.79 -4.12
CA CYS A 69 9.36 -1.56 -5.26
C CYS A 69 9.33 -3.08 -5.00
N GLY A 70 9.73 -3.50 -3.79
CA GLY A 70 9.65 -4.90 -3.37
C GLY A 70 8.21 -5.44 -3.36
N TRP A 71 7.26 -4.67 -2.83
CA TRP A 71 5.85 -5.07 -2.75
C TRP A 71 5.18 -5.17 -4.12
N PHE A 72 5.43 -4.21 -5.01
CA PHE A 72 4.96 -4.28 -6.39
C PHE A 72 5.49 -5.54 -7.10
N ARG A 73 6.77 -5.89 -6.93
CA ARG A 73 7.34 -7.14 -7.48
C ARG A 73 6.70 -8.38 -6.87
N ASN A 74 6.46 -8.39 -5.56
CA ASN A 74 5.80 -9.51 -4.88
C ASN A 74 4.36 -9.73 -5.37
N CYS A 75 3.65 -8.67 -5.75
CA CYS A 75 2.33 -8.75 -6.35
C CYS A 75 2.35 -9.05 -7.87
N GLY A 76 3.52 -9.26 -8.48
CA GLY A 76 3.67 -9.63 -9.89
C GLY A 76 3.82 -8.46 -10.86
N TYR A 77 3.96 -7.21 -10.38
CA TYR A 77 4.16 -6.04 -11.22
C TYR A 77 5.65 -5.85 -11.58
N ARG A 78 5.91 -5.28 -12.76
CA ARG A 78 7.24 -4.86 -13.18
C ARG A 78 7.45 -3.39 -12.81
N VAL A 79 8.38 -3.15 -11.89
CA VAL A 79 8.78 -1.82 -11.38
C VAL A 79 10.30 -1.73 -11.20
#